data_AF-A0A2S6IW42-F1
#
_entry.id   AF-A0A2S6IW42-F1
#
_cell.length_a   1.000
_cell.length_b   1.000
_cell.length_c   1.000
_cell.angle_alpha   90.00
_cell.angle_beta   90.00
_cell.angle_gamma   90.00
#
_symmetry.space_group_name_H-M   'P 1'
#
loop_
_entity.id
_entity.type
_entity.pdbx_description
1 polymer ?
#
loop_
_entity_poly.entity_id
_entity_poly.type
_entity_poly.pdbx_seq_one_letter_code
_entity_poly.pdbx_strand_id
1 'polypeptide(L)'
;MPPSGPSAKPPLTQEVAGVLSVAVAGVGLVLDDVEITTAGRRRIVRVVVDLPEDRAGEVDLDAVAAASTAVSEALDSSDVLGATPYVLEVTSPGVERPLVERRHWSRARGRLVRAVLADGRVLVGRVLDVGDDGVVLDVQPQSVKGRPPSKSAPRGEHLLAWADLVRGEVQVEFSRPGEDDLDEDLDDDLDDGSEEDPEDGWDDAWDDEDGADDDEGARPTADGETAAAPREED
;
A
#
# COMPACT_ATOMS: atom_id res chain seq x y z
N MET A 1 -30.70 26.06 34.82
CA MET A 1 -30.05 24.87 34.23
C MET A 1 -30.78 24.57 32.94
N PRO A 2 -30.13 24.65 31.77
CA PRO A 2 -30.75 24.16 30.55
C PRO A 2 -30.89 22.64 30.63
N PRO A 3 -31.95 22.04 30.06
CA PRO A 3 -32.12 20.60 30.03
C PRO A 3 -31.08 19.98 29.08
N SER A 4 -30.27 19.06 29.58
CA SER A 4 -29.42 18.21 28.74
C SER A 4 -30.33 17.36 27.87
N GLY A 5 -30.42 17.69 26.58
CA GLY A 5 -31.06 16.85 25.58
C GLY A 5 -30.36 15.48 25.51
N PRO A 6 -31.02 14.45 24.93
CA PRO A 6 -30.44 13.11 24.85
C PRO A 6 -29.14 13.17 24.04
N SER A 7 -28.03 12.72 24.65
CA SER A 7 -26.81 12.43 23.90
C SER A 7 -27.15 11.41 22.84
N ALA A 8 -27.25 11.85 21.57
CA ALA A 8 -27.33 10.93 20.45
C ALA A 8 -26.09 10.03 20.50
N LYS A 9 -26.30 8.71 20.39
CA LYS A 9 -25.21 7.75 20.29
C LYS A 9 -24.33 8.18 19.09
N PRO A 10 -23.00 8.29 19.26
CA PRO A 10 -22.13 8.70 18.16
C PRO A 10 -22.30 7.75 16.95
N PRO A 11 -22.09 8.25 15.73
CA PRO A 11 -22.15 7.39 14.55
C PRO A 11 -21.15 6.24 14.73
N LEU A 12 -21.51 5.05 14.23
CA LEU A 12 -20.70 3.83 14.38
C LEU A 12 -19.24 4.06 13.98
N THR A 13 -19.00 4.80 12.89
CA THR A 13 -17.64 5.15 12.43
C THR A 13 -16.84 5.91 13.48
N GLN A 14 -17.48 6.81 14.24
CA GLN A 14 -16.81 7.56 15.31
C GLN A 14 -16.52 6.69 16.53
N GLU A 15 -17.41 5.74 16.87
CA GLU A 15 -17.16 4.76 17.94
C GLU A 15 -15.97 3.86 17.58
N VAL A 16 -15.97 3.33 16.36
CA VAL A 16 -14.89 2.51 15.82
C VAL A 16 -13.59 3.32 15.80
N ALA A 17 -13.59 4.53 15.24
CA ALA A 17 -12.40 5.38 15.19
C ALA A 17 -11.82 5.65 16.58
N GLY A 18 -12.66 5.83 17.60
CA GLY A 18 -12.23 5.97 18.98
C GLY A 18 -11.44 4.76 19.48
N VAL A 19 -11.97 3.55 19.28
CA VAL A 19 -11.29 2.29 19.64
C VAL A 19 -9.99 2.13 18.85
N LEU A 20 -10.03 2.34 17.53
CA LEU A 20 -8.89 2.12 16.65
C LEU A 20 -7.75 3.11 16.90
N SER A 21 -8.07 4.36 17.25
CA SER A 21 -7.06 5.38 17.52
C SER A 21 -6.10 4.96 18.64
N VAL A 22 -6.61 4.28 19.67
CA VAL A 22 -5.82 3.77 20.80
C VAL A 22 -4.95 2.58 20.36
N ALA A 23 -5.52 1.67 19.57
CA ALA A 23 -4.81 0.48 19.09
C ALA A 23 -3.65 0.84 18.16
N VAL A 24 -3.90 1.74 17.21
CA VAL A 24 -2.90 2.21 16.23
C VAL A 24 -1.79 3.03 16.92
N ALA A 25 -2.15 3.84 17.93
CA ALA A 25 -1.15 4.54 18.74
C ALA A 25 -0.23 3.58 19.52
N GLY A 26 -0.75 2.43 19.95
CA GLY A 26 0.03 1.39 20.63
C GLY A 26 1.18 0.80 19.81
N VAL A 27 1.08 0.86 18.48
CA VAL A 27 2.13 0.43 17.54
C VAL A 27 2.92 1.60 16.94
N GLY A 28 2.75 2.81 17.49
CA GLY A 28 3.52 4.00 17.08
C GLY A 28 3.06 4.65 15.77
N LEU A 29 1.82 4.40 15.35
CA LEU A 29 1.17 4.99 14.19
C LEU A 29 0.03 5.92 14.62
N VAL A 30 -0.55 6.65 13.67
CA VAL A 30 -1.77 7.44 13.86
C VAL A 30 -2.88 6.96 12.94
N LEU A 31 -4.12 7.09 13.40
CA LEU A 31 -5.30 6.83 12.60
C LEU A 31 -5.57 8.04 11.71
N ASP A 32 -5.51 7.87 10.39
CA ASP A 32 -5.78 8.92 9.41
C ASP A 32 -7.27 8.94 9.01
N ASP A 33 -7.82 7.78 8.63
CA ASP A 33 -9.22 7.66 8.22
C ASP A 33 -9.83 6.29 8.53
N VAL A 34 -11.16 6.26 8.68
CA VAL A 34 -11.95 5.04 8.85
C VAL A 34 -13.21 5.12 7.99
N GLU A 35 -13.36 4.17 7.08
CA GLU A 35 -14.57 3.98 6.28
C GLU A 35 -15.23 2.64 6.65
N ILE A 36 -16.54 2.66 6.87
CA ILE A 36 -17.32 1.44 7.10
C ILE A 36 -18.40 1.37 6.03
N THR A 37 -18.27 0.38 5.15
CA THR A 37 -19.29 0.09 4.13
C THR A 37 -19.92 -1.28 4.37
N THR A 38 -21.09 -1.51 3.77
CA THR A 38 -21.77 -2.80 3.83
C THR A 38 -21.71 -3.47 2.47
N ALA A 39 -21.23 -4.70 2.42
CA ALA A 39 -21.15 -5.52 1.22
C ALA A 39 -21.90 -6.84 1.43
N GLY A 40 -23.18 -6.86 1.04
CA GLY A 40 -24.06 -8.01 1.26
C GLY A 40 -24.29 -8.28 2.74
N ARG A 41 -23.80 -9.42 3.24
CA ARG A 41 -23.96 -9.85 4.65
C ARG A 41 -22.77 -9.53 5.55
N ARG A 42 -21.78 -8.82 5.03
CA ARG A 42 -20.54 -8.45 5.75
C ARG A 42 -20.31 -6.95 5.68
N ARG A 43 -19.55 -6.44 6.63
CA ARG A 43 -19.00 -5.08 6.59
C ARG A 43 -17.60 -5.09 5.97
N ILE A 44 -17.23 -3.99 5.35
CA ILE A 44 -15.84 -3.70 5.00
C ILE A 44 -15.43 -2.53 5.86
N VAL A 45 -14.40 -2.72 6.68
CA VAL A 45 -13.81 -1.70 7.54
C VAL A 45 -12.47 -1.35 6.91
N ARG A 46 -12.39 -0.17 6.31
CA ARG A 46 -11.15 0.36 5.74
C ARG A 46 -10.53 1.29 6.75
N VAL A 47 -9.27 1.06 7.05
CA VAL A 47 -8.49 1.79 8.03
C VAL A 47 -7.25 2.32 7.36
N VAL A 48 -7.11 3.64 7.35
CA VAL A 48 -5.91 4.30 6.85
C VAL A 48 -5.06 4.68 8.06
N VAL A 49 -3.81 4.20 8.08
CA VAL A 49 -2.84 4.47 9.15
C VAL A 49 -1.64 5.22 8.62
N ASP A 50 -1.15 6.20 9.37
CA ASP A 50 0.00 7.02 8.97
C ASP A 50 1.04 7.11 10.09
N LEU A 51 2.20 7.66 9.76
CA LEU A 51 3.19 8.06 10.76
C LEU A 51 2.69 9.30 11.54
N PRO A 52 3.04 9.41 12.83
CA PRO A 52 2.86 10.65 13.58
C PRO A 52 3.50 11.86 12.88
N GLU A 53 2.96 13.07 13.08
CA GLU A 53 3.40 14.28 12.36
C GLU A 53 4.86 14.68 12.62
N ASP A 54 5.47 14.19 13.70
CA ASP A 54 6.88 14.38 14.03
C ASP A 54 7.82 13.34 13.37
N ARG A 55 7.26 12.33 12.69
CA ARG A 55 8.02 11.34 11.92
C ARG A 55 7.78 11.51 10.42
N ALA A 56 8.88 11.60 9.67
CA ALA A 56 8.86 11.63 8.22
C ALA A 56 9.02 10.21 7.64
N GLY A 57 8.50 9.99 6.43
CA GLY A 57 8.68 8.73 5.69
C GLY A 57 7.38 8.03 5.30
N GLU A 58 7.50 6.76 4.95
CA GLU A 58 6.38 5.87 4.61
C GLU A 58 6.11 4.90 5.76
N VAL A 59 4.86 4.48 5.90
CA VAL A 59 4.54 3.33 6.75
C VAL A 59 5.00 2.09 6.00
N ASP A 60 6.00 1.39 6.54
CA ASP A 60 6.49 0.13 5.96
C ASP A 60 5.45 -1.01 6.13
N LEU A 61 5.65 -2.10 5.39
CA LEU A 61 4.71 -3.22 5.39
C LEU A 61 4.62 -3.95 6.73
N ASP A 62 5.71 -3.96 7.51
CA ASP A 62 5.74 -4.59 8.82
C ASP A 62 4.91 -3.78 9.83
N ALA A 63 4.98 -2.45 9.75
CA ALA A 63 4.16 -1.53 10.52
C ALA A 63 2.68 -1.64 10.13
N VAL A 64 2.36 -1.78 8.83
CA VAL A 64 0.99 -2.07 8.39
C VAL A 64 0.50 -3.42 8.92
N ALA A 65 1.34 -4.45 8.91
CA ALA A 65 0.99 -5.77 9.45
C ALA A 65 0.75 -5.71 10.97
N ALA A 66 1.62 -5.03 11.72
CA ALA A 66 1.45 -4.81 13.15
C ALA A 66 0.16 -4.03 13.46
N ALA A 67 -0.14 -3.00 12.66
CA ALA A 67 -1.39 -2.24 12.78
C ALA A 67 -2.61 -3.13 12.49
N SER A 68 -2.55 -3.98 11.47
CA SER A 68 -3.62 -4.91 11.12
C SER A 68 -3.95 -5.85 12.27
N THR A 69 -2.94 -6.46 12.90
CA THR A 69 -3.13 -7.30 14.09
C THR A 69 -3.73 -6.51 15.24
N ALA A 70 -3.16 -5.35 15.60
CA ALA A 70 -3.64 -4.53 16.71
C ALA A 70 -5.08 -4.04 16.51
N VAL A 71 -5.43 -3.64 15.28
CA VAL A 71 -6.78 -3.20 14.91
C VAL A 71 -7.77 -4.36 14.98
N SER A 72 -7.42 -5.54 14.46
CA SER A 72 -8.29 -6.72 14.55
C SER A 72 -8.57 -7.08 15.99
N GLU A 73 -7.54 -7.16 16.84
CA GLU A 73 -7.70 -7.47 18.26
C GLU A 73 -8.56 -6.42 19.00
N ALA A 74 -8.36 -5.14 18.70
CA ALA A 74 -9.16 -4.06 19.27
C ALA A 74 -10.63 -4.13 18.83
N LEU A 75 -10.90 -4.44 17.56
CA LEU A 75 -12.26 -4.63 17.06
C LEU A 75 -12.90 -5.87 17.68
N ASP A 76 -12.20 -7.00 17.76
CA ASP A 76 -12.75 -8.26 18.28
C ASP A 76 -13.00 -8.20 19.79
N SER A 77 -12.19 -7.45 20.53
CA SER A 77 -12.40 -7.18 21.95
C SER A 77 -13.47 -6.12 22.22
N SER A 78 -13.78 -5.27 21.22
CA SER A 78 -14.79 -4.24 21.32
C SER A 78 -16.12 -4.69 20.67
N ASP A 79 -17.22 -4.69 21.41
CA ASP A 79 -18.53 -5.05 20.85
C ASP A 79 -19.13 -3.95 19.93
N VAL A 80 -18.29 -3.03 19.42
CA VAL A 80 -18.74 -1.85 18.64
C VAL A 80 -19.32 -2.25 17.29
N LEU A 81 -18.78 -3.30 16.65
CA LEU A 81 -19.30 -3.80 15.37
C LEU A 81 -20.46 -4.79 15.55
N GLY A 82 -20.69 -5.29 16.78
CA GLY A 82 -21.67 -6.33 17.07
C GLY A 82 -21.41 -7.62 16.30
N ALA A 83 -22.45 -8.46 16.14
CA ALA A 83 -22.32 -9.81 15.57
C ALA A 83 -22.18 -9.89 14.03
N THR A 84 -22.06 -8.76 13.32
CA THR A 84 -21.97 -8.79 11.85
C THR A 84 -20.53 -9.08 11.43
N PRO A 85 -20.27 -10.13 10.62
CA PRO A 85 -18.92 -10.40 10.11
C PRO A 85 -18.36 -9.21 9.33
N TYR A 86 -17.05 -8.99 9.40
CA TYR A 86 -16.38 -7.91 8.69
C TYR A 86 -15.13 -8.40 7.97
N VAL A 87 -14.72 -7.62 6.97
CA VAL A 87 -13.41 -7.69 6.32
C VAL A 87 -12.66 -6.43 6.72
N LEU A 88 -11.45 -6.60 7.23
CA LEU A 88 -10.55 -5.50 7.58
C LEU A 88 -9.59 -5.27 6.42
N GLU A 89 -9.52 -4.02 5.96
CA GLU A 89 -8.53 -3.53 5.00
C GLU A 89 -7.72 -2.45 5.71
N VAL A 90 -6.44 -2.69 5.96
CA VAL A 90 -5.51 -1.70 6.54
C VAL A 90 -4.53 -1.26 5.48
N THR A 91 -4.42 0.05 5.26
CA THR A 91 -3.52 0.64 4.27
C THR A 91 -2.83 1.88 4.83
N SER A 92 -1.72 2.28 4.24
CA SER A 92 -1.20 3.64 4.40
C SER A 92 -2.00 4.63 3.54
N PRO A 93 -1.91 5.96 3.77
CA PRO A 93 -2.53 6.96 2.92
C PRO A 93 -2.12 6.77 1.45
N GLY A 94 -3.11 6.83 0.56
CA GLY A 94 -2.87 6.79 -0.88
C GLY A 94 -2.18 8.06 -1.39
N VAL A 95 -1.51 7.95 -2.55
CA VAL A 95 -0.80 9.06 -3.22
C VAL A 95 -1.70 10.11 -3.88
N GLU A 96 -3.01 9.86 -3.94
CA GLU A 96 -3.93 10.66 -4.76
C GLU A 96 -4.30 12.02 -4.15
N ARG A 97 -3.88 12.34 -2.91
CA ARG A 97 -4.22 13.64 -2.33
C ARG A 97 -3.27 14.73 -2.86
N PRO A 98 -3.77 15.71 -3.63
CA PRO A 98 -2.92 16.81 -4.07
C PRO A 98 -2.44 17.63 -2.87
N LEU A 99 -1.14 17.89 -2.83
CA LEU A 99 -0.49 18.78 -1.87
C LEU A 99 -0.79 20.22 -2.28
N VAL A 100 -1.90 20.76 -1.76
CA VAL A 100 -2.33 22.15 -2.02
C VAL A 100 -2.00 23.08 -0.86
N GLU A 101 -2.15 22.63 0.38
CA GLU A 101 -1.95 23.45 1.58
C GLU A 101 -0.62 23.13 2.28
N ARG A 102 -0.05 24.10 3.01
CA ARG A 102 1.23 23.94 3.75
C ARG A 102 1.27 22.70 4.65
N ARG A 103 0.15 22.39 5.33
CA ARG A 103 0.02 21.19 6.17
C ARG A 103 0.17 19.90 5.38
N HIS A 104 -0.31 19.85 4.14
CA HIS A 104 -0.17 18.67 3.27
C HIS A 104 1.30 18.46 2.91
N TRP A 105 2.02 19.54 2.54
CA TRP A 105 3.44 19.49 2.27
C TRP A 105 4.27 19.07 3.48
N SER A 106 3.89 19.54 4.68
CA SER A 106 4.58 19.19 5.93
C SER A 106 4.52 17.68 6.19
N ARG A 107 3.37 17.04 5.92
CA ARG A 107 3.24 15.57 6.00
C ARG A 107 3.98 14.82 4.89
N ALA A 108 4.18 15.48 3.75
CA ALA A 108 4.94 14.90 2.65
C ALA A 108 6.47 14.99 2.85
N ARG A 109 6.97 15.49 4.00
CA ARG A 109 8.40 15.49 4.32
C ARG A 109 8.97 14.07 4.22
N GLY A 110 10.14 13.95 3.61
CA GLY A 110 10.80 12.69 3.30
C GLY A 110 10.21 11.93 2.10
N ARG A 111 9.10 12.39 1.49
CA ARG A 111 8.45 11.70 0.37
C ARG A 111 8.92 12.26 -0.98
N LEU A 112 8.98 11.40 -1.99
CA LEU A 112 9.14 11.83 -3.38
C LEU A 112 7.85 12.51 -3.83
N VAL A 113 7.95 13.73 -4.34
CA VAL A 113 6.81 14.50 -4.81
C VAL A 113 7.05 15.00 -6.22
N ARG A 114 5.98 15.00 -7.02
CA ARG A 114 5.88 15.68 -8.30
C ARG A 114 5.25 17.04 -8.07
N ALA A 115 6.07 18.09 -8.06
CA ALA A 115 5.65 19.47 -7.87
C ALA A 115 5.37 20.16 -9.21
N VAL A 116 4.18 20.73 -9.38
CA VAL A 116 3.80 21.55 -10.53
C VAL A 116 4.00 23.02 -10.17
N LEU A 117 4.83 23.72 -10.95
CA LEU A 117 5.14 25.13 -10.75
C LEU A 117 4.20 26.05 -11.55
N ALA A 118 4.10 27.31 -11.12
CA ALA A 118 3.26 28.33 -11.76
C ALA A 118 3.69 28.65 -13.20
N ASP A 119 4.98 28.45 -13.53
CA ASP A 119 5.52 28.59 -14.88
C ASP A 119 5.28 27.36 -15.78
N GLY A 120 4.59 26.34 -15.26
CA GLY A 120 4.26 25.10 -15.95
C GLY A 120 5.35 24.03 -15.90
N ARG A 121 6.53 24.32 -15.31
CA ARG A 121 7.55 23.30 -15.09
C ARG A 121 7.08 22.30 -14.04
N VAL A 122 7.65 21.10 -14.13
CA VAL A 122 7.43 20.01 -13.19
C VAL A 122 8.77 19.58 -12.64
N LEU A 123 8.88 19.58 -11.32
CA LEU A 123 10.04 19.05 -10.61
C LEU A 123 9.62 17.79 -9.87
N VAL A 124 10.47 16.78 -9.89
CA VAL A 124 10.30 15.55 -9.12
C VAL A 124 11.46 15.49 -8.15
N GLY A 125 11.16 15.44 -6.86
CA GLY A 125 12.18 15.48 -5.83
C GLY A 125 11.65 15.09 -4.46
N ARG A 126 12.55 14.73 -3.56
CA ARG A 126 12.20 14.37 -2.18
C ARG A 126 12.01 15.62 -1.35
N VAL A 127 10.92 15.72 -0.60
CA VAL A 127 10.70 16.86 0.31
C VAL A 127 11.70 16.77 1.46
N LEU A 128 12.60 17.74 1.58
CA LEU A 128 13.56 17.82 2.67
C LEU A 128 13.01 18.63 3.84
N ASP A 129 12.42 19.79 3.54
CA ASP A 129 11.88 20.69 4.56
C ASP A 129 10.70 21.50 4.04
N VAL A 130 9.88 22.00 4.97
CA VAL A 130 8.72 22.85 4.71
C VAL A 130 8.72 24.00 5.69
N GLY A 131 8.99 25.21 5.20
CA GLY A 131 9.07 26.41 6.02
C GLY A 131 8.02 27.46 5.65
N ASP A 132 8.12 28.63 6.28
CA ASP A 132 7.21 29.75 6.02
C ASP A 132 7.36 30.31 4.59
N ASP A 133 8.57 30.22 4.02
CA ASP A 133 8.91 30.76 2.71
C ASP A 133 8.63 29.78 1.56
N GLY A 134 8.60 28.47 1.83
CA GLY A 134 8.39 27.47 0.78
C GLY A 134 8.69 26.03 1.21
N VAL A 135 8.89 25.17 0.21
CA VAL A 135 9.25 23.76 0.35
C VAL A 135 10.63 23.53 -0.24
N VAL A 136 11.53 22.88 0.47
CA VAL A 136 12.83 22.45 -0.05
C VAL A 136 12.70 21.04 -0.62
N LEU A 137 12.99 20.88 -1.91
CA LEU A 137 13.02 19.58 -2.58
C LEU A 137 14.46 19.21 -2.97
N ASP A 138 14.87 17.97 -2.70
CA ASP A 138 16.01 17.36 -3.39
C ASP A 138 15.55 16.81 -4.75
N VAL A 139 15.82 17.57 -5.80
CA VAL A 139 15.35 17.30 -7.16
C VAL A 139 16.23 16.26 -7.81
N GLN A 140 15.60 15.20 -8.29
CA GLN A 140 16.27 14.10 -8.96
C GLN A 140 16.13 14.23 -10.49
N PRO A 141 17.23 14.04 -11.25
CA PRO A 141 17.23 14.21 -12.69
C PRO A 141 16.36 13.13 -13.37
N GLN A 142 15.27 13.56 -14.00
CA GLN A 142 14.32 12.62 -14.61
C GLN A 142 14.78 12.14 -15.99
N SER A 143 14.78 10.82 -16.19
CA SER A 143 14.91 10.20 -17.51
C SER A 143 13.62 10.39 -18.30
N VAL A 144 13.71 10.83 -19.54
CA VAL A 144 12.53 11.06 -20.40
C VAL A 144 12.53 10.05 -21.53
N LYS A 145 11.47 9.23 -21.64
CA LYS A 145 11.28 8.27 -22.73
C LYS A 145 12.48 7.32 -22.91
N GLY A 146 12.99 6.77 -21.81
CA GLY A 146 14.14 5.86 -21.81
C GLY A 146 15.48 6.51 -22.16
N ARG A 147 15.54 7.84 -22.31
CA ARG A 147 16.78 8.58 -22.53
C ARG A 147 17.35 9.03 -21.18
N PRO A 148 18.68 8.93 -20.97
CA PRO A 148 19.33 9.50 -19.81
C PRO A 148 18.98 10.98 -19.63
N PRO A 149 18.94 11.47 -18.37
CA PRO A 149 18.65 12.86 -18.10
C PRO A 149 19.69 13.77 -18.75
N SER A 150 19.24 14.94 -19.22
CA SER A 150 20.14 15.95 -19.79
C SER A 150 21.20 16.38 -18.76
N LYS A 151 22.37 16.79 -19.25
CA LYS A 151 23.40 17.43 -18.41
C LYS A 151 22.85 18.69 -17.72
N SER A 152 21.92 19.38 -18.36
CA SER A 152 21.25 20.57 -17.82
C SER A 152 19.97 20.27 -17.02
N ALA A 153 19.66 19.00 -16.75
CA ALA A 153 18.51 18.66 -15.92
C ALA A 153 18.68 19.23 -14.50
N PRO A 154 17.61 19.78 -13.88
CA PRO A 154 17.65 20.21 -12.49
C PRO A 154 18.08 19.05 -11.58
N ARG A 155 18.97 19.34 -10.62
CA ARG A 155 19.51 18.39 -9.64
C ARG A 155 19.75 19.11 -8.31
N GLY A 156 19.76 18.35 -7.21
CA GLY A 156 20.09 18.82 -5.87
C GLY A 156 18.96 19.60 -5.22
N GLU A 157 19.27 20.38 -4.18
CA GLU A 157 18.26 21.10 -3.39
C GLU A 157 17.69 22.33 -4.11
N HIS A 158 16.37 22.45 -4.14
CA HIS A 158 15.63 23.62 -4.65
C HIS A 158 14.60 24.08 -3.63
N LEU A 159 14.69 25.34 -3.21
CA LEU A 159 13.63 26.00 -2.46
C LEU A 159 12.54 26.48 -3.43
N LEU A 160 11.34 25.92 -3.30
CA LEU A 160 10.16 26.28 -4.06
C LEU A 160 9.27 27.18 -3.21
N ALA A 161 9.20 28.47 -3.59
CA ALA A 161 8.36 29.43 -2.89
C ALA A 161 6.88 29.06 -3.03
N TRP A 162 6.08 29.36 -2.00
CA TRP A 162 4.63 29.09 -2.02
C TRP A 162 3.90 29.75 -3.19
N ALA A 163 4.38 30.91 -3.67
CA ALA A 163 3.82 31.60 -4.82
C ALA A 163 4.06 30.87 -6.15
N ASP A 164 5.14 30.08 -6.22
CA ASP A 164 5.52 29.34 -7.42
C ASP A 164 4.95 27.91 -7.42
N LEU A 165 4.45 27.42 -6.28
CA LEU A 165 3.86 26.09 -6.13
C LEU A 165 2.35 26.10 -6.42
N VAL A 166 1.93 25.35 -7.44
CA VAL A 166 0.51 25.19 -7.77
C VAL A 166 -0.08 23.99 -7.04
N ARG A 167 0.57 22.83 -7.15
CA ARG A 167 0.18 21.58 -6.49
C ARG A 167 1.33 20.59 -6.46
N GLY A 168 1.34 19.72 -5.47
CA GLY A 168 2.21 18.53 -5.43
C GLY A 168 1.40 17.25 -5.49
N GLU A 169 2.02 16.17 -5.96
CA GLU A 169 1.49 14.81 -5.91
C GLU A 169 2.59 13.91 -5.35
N VAL A 170 2.31 13.21 -4.24
CA VAL A 170 3.25 12.21 -3.70
C VAL A 170 3.41 11.09 -4.74
N GLN A 171 4.64 10.61 -4.94
CA GLN A 171 4.96 9.53 -5.84
C GLN A 171 5.25 8.27 -5.01
N VAL A 172 4.77 7.11 -5.47
CA VAL A 172 5.12 5.82 -4.86
C VAL A 172 6.52 5.45 -5.32
N GLU A 173 7.42 5.23 -4.37
CA GLU A 173 8.75 4.68 -4.64
C GLU A 173 8.73 3.18 -4.34
N PHE A 174 8.95 2.36 -5.36
CA PHE A 174 9.22 0.94 -5.15
C PHE A 174 10.72 0.76 -4.94
N SER A 175 11.18 1.03 -3.72
CA SER A 175 12.55 0.71 -3.33
C SER A 175 12.56 -0.63 -2.59
N ARG A 176 13.38 -1.58 -3.04
CA ARG A 176 13.68 -2.78 -2.25
C ARG A 176 14.55 -2.33 -1.07
N PRO A 177 14.23 -2.70 0.17
CA PRO A 177 15.14 -2.45 1.29
C PRO A 177 16.43 -3.24 1.07
N GLY A 178 17.59 -2.58 0.99
CA GLY A 178 18.90 -3.23 1.20
C GLY A 178 20.01 -3.13 0.13
N GLU A 179 19.88 -2.31 -0.93
CA GLU A 179 20.97 -2.14 -1.91
C GLU A 179 21.54 -0.71 -1.87
N ASP A 180 22.14 -0.28 -0.76
CA ASP A 180 22.98 0.95 -0.72
C ASP A 180 24.09 0.92 0.36
N ASP A 181 24.37 -0.23 1.00
CA ASP A 181 25.40 -0.34 2.07
C ASP A 181 26.56 -1.30 1.70
N LEU A 182 26.83 -1.55 0.41
CA LEU A 182 28.03 -2.28 -0.03
C LEU A 182 28.98 -1.35 -0.78
N ASP A 183 29.50 -0.35 -0.07
CA ASP A 183 30.72 0.34 -0.50
C ASP A 183 31.93 -0.26 0.24
N GLU A 184 32.96 -0.54 -0.56
CA GLU A 184 34.38 -0.54 -0.22
C GLU A 184 34.94 -1.74 0.58
N ASP A 185 35.63 -2.63 -0.14
CA ASP A 185 36.96 -3.19 0.17
C ASP A 185 37.10 -4.67 -0.26
N LEU A 186 37.30 -4.91 -1.55
CA LEU A 186 37.94 -6.14 -2.03
C LEU A 186 38.99 -5.80 -3.10
N ASP A 187 40.03 -5.08 -2.67
CA ASP A 187 41.36 -5.28 -3.23
C ASP A 187 41.97 -6.46 -2.46
N ASP A 188 42.01 -7.65 -3.06
CA ASP A 188 43.15 -8.55 -2.88
C ASP A 188 43.24 -9.52 -4.07
N ASP A 189 44.28 -9.28 -4.85
CA ASP A 189 44.97 -10.14 -5.81
C ASP A 189 44.50 -11.60 -5.90
N LEU A 190 43.83 -11.96 -7.01
CA LEU A 190 43.79 -13.35 -7.47
C LEU A 190 44.51 -13.47 -8.81
N ASP A 191 45.77 -13.86 -8.63
CA ASP A 191 46.74 -14.48 -9.51
C ASP A 191 46.15 -15.28 -10.68
N ASP A 192 46.69 -14.98 -11.86
CA ASP A 192 46.56 -15.70 -13.12
C ASP A 192 47.20 -17.09 -13.01
N GLY A 193 46.43 -18.15 -13.30
CA GLY A 193 46.97 -19.50 -13.27
C GLY A 193 46.07 -20.60 -13.85
N SER A 194 46.12 -20.73 -15.17
CA SER A 194 45.96 -21.96 -15.97
C SER A 194 44.65 -22.75 -15.99
N GLU A 195 44.22 -22.96 -17.24
CA GLU A 195 43.33 -23.97 -17.84
C GLU A 195 43.37 -25.34 -17.14
N GLU A 196 42.20 -25.96 -16.94
CA GLU A 196 41.95 -27.38 -17.19
C GLU A 196 40.44 -27.69 -17.11
N ASP A 197 39.89 -28.01 -18.28
CA ASP A 197 38.57 -28.61 -18.51
C ASP A 197 38.57 -30.04 -17.93
N PRO A 198 37.51 -30.45 -17.21
CA PRO A 198 36.86 -31.66 -17.70
C PRO A 198 35.32 -31.60 -17.65
N GLU A 199 34.78 -32.05 -18.77
CA GLU A 199 33.42 -32.53 -19.00
C GLU A 199 32.99 -33.52 -17.90
N ASP A 200 31.93 -33.20 -17.14
CA ASP A 200 31.21 -34.18 -16.33
C ASP A 200 29.71 -34.09 -16.59
N GLY A 201 29.17 -35.25 -17.00
CA GLY A 201 27.90 -35.45 -17.68
C GLY A 201 26.65 -35.22 -16.82
N TRP A 202 25.65 -34.65 -17.46
CA TRP A 202 24.26 -34.62 -16.99
C TRP A 202 23.51 -35.79 -17.64
N ASP A 203 23.72 -36.98 -17.08
CA ASP A 203 22.89 -38.15 -17.35
C ASP A 203 21.85 -38.27 -16.21
N ASP A 204 20.76 -37.52 -16.28
CA ASP A 204 19.57 -37.82 -15.46
C ASP A 204 18.37 -38.05 -16.37
N ALA A 205 18.25 -39.34 -16.69
CA ALA A 205 17.12 -39.97 -17.33
C ALA A 205 15.87 -39.84 -16.44
N TRP A 206 14.85 -39.19 -16.96
CA TRP A 206 13.49 -39.31 -16.44
C TRP A 206 12.89 -40.60 -16.98
N ASP A 207 13.01 -41.67 -16.20
CA ASP A 207 12.38 -42.97 -16.42
C ASP A 207 11.54 -43.25 -15.17
N ASP A 208 10.23 -43.15 -15.29
CA ASP A 208 9.26 -43.87 -14.45
C ASP A 208 7.90 -43.78 -15.14
N GLU A 209 7.71 -44.69 -16.08
CA GLU A 209 6.47 -45.02 -16.74
C GLU A 209 5.78 -46.17 -15.97
N ASP A 210 4.47 -45.99 -15.76
CA ASP A 210 3.43 -47.00 -15.61
C ASP A 210 3.27 -47.88 -14.34
N GLY A 211 2.08 -47.73 -13.77
CA GLY A 211 1.41 -48.68 -12.89
C GLY A 211 -0.10 -48.51 -12.95
N ALA A 212 -0.70 -49.03 -14.03
CA ALA A 212 -2.12 -49.41 -14.15
C ALA A 212 -2.51 -50.44 -13.06
N ASP A 213 -3.74 -50.80 -12.72
CA ASP A 213 -5.09 -50.72 -13.27
C ASP A 213 -6.05 -51.21 -12.14
N ASP A 214 -7.35 -51.34 -12.47
CA ASP A 214 -8.42 -52.08 -11.76
C ASP A 214 -9.27 -51.29 -10.74
N ASP A 215 -10.60 -51.39 -10.70
CA ASP A 215 -11.66 -51.93 -11.58
C ASP A 215 -13.00 -51.54 -10.89
N GLU A 216 -14.10 -51.74 -11.62
CA GLU A 216 -15.48 -51.90 -11.16
C GLU A 216 -16.43 -50.69 -11.11
N GLY A 217 -17.42 -50.72 -12.02
CA GLY A 217 -18.75 -50.21 -11.70
C GLY A 217 -19.59 -49.67 -12.86
N ALA A 218 -19.91 -50.51 -13.84
CA ALA A 218 -20.83 -50.19 -14.93
C ALA A 218 -22.27 -49.85 -14.48
N ARG A 219 -22.78 -48.71 -14.98
CA ARG A 219 -24.09 -48.38 -15.63
C ARG A 219 -25.22 -49.46 -15.58
N PRO A 220 -26.55 -49.13 -15.59
CA PRO A 220 -27.15 -48.31 -16.66
C PRO A 220 -28.48 -47.52 -16.39
N THR A 221 -28.83 -46.80 -17.47
CA THR A 221 -30.01 -46.03 -17.92
C THR A 221 -31.43 -46.48 -17.52
N ALA A 222 -32.38 -45.55 -17.40
CA ALA A 222 -33.47 -45.34 -18.39
C ALA A 222 -34.59 -44.38 -17.91
N ASP A 223 -35.10 -43.66 -18.91
CA ASP A 223 -36.35 -42.93 -19.16
C ASP A 223 -37.52 -42.94 -18.16
N GLY A 224 -38.24 -41.81 -18.16
CA GLY A 224 -39.54 -41.65 -17.49
C GLY A 224 -40.22 -40.32 -17.84
N GLU A 225 -40.72 -40.23 -19.07
CA GLU A 225 -41.68 -39.25 -19.58
C GLU A 225 -42.97 -39.13 -18.72
N THR A 226 -43.46 -37.91 -18.47
CA THR A 226 -44.90 -37.59 -18.51
C THR A 226 -45.14 -36.11 -18.78
N ALA A 227 -45.86 -35.84 -19.86
CA ALA A 227 -46.42 -34.56 -20.26
C ALA A 227 -47.64 -34.14 -19.40
N ALA A 228 -47.94 -32.84 -19.34
CA ALA A 228 -49.25 -32.25 -19.69
C ALA A 228 -49.37 -30.78 -19.21
N ALA A 229 -49.41 -29.85 -20.16
CA ALA A 229 -50.22 -28.62 -20.09
C ALA A 229 -51.70 -28.99 -20.38
N PRO A 230 -52.76 -28.13 -20.25
CA PRO A 230 -52.84 -26.76 -20.83
C PRO A 230 -53.81 -25.72 -20.16
N ARG A 231 -53.92 -24.55 -20.83
CA ARG A 231 -55.02 -23.51 -20.88
C ARG A 231 -55.03 -22.39 -19.82
N GLU A 232 -54.95 -21.09 -20.21
CA GLU A 232 -56.01 -20.17 -20.77
C GLU A 232 -57.19 -20.04 -19.79
N GLU A 233 -57.78 -18.91 -19.39
CA GLU A 233 -57.84 -17.47 -19.71
C GLU A 233 -58.25 -16.80 -18.35
N ASP A 234 -58.03 -15.52 -18.05
CA ASP A 234 -58.79 -14.34 -18.54
C ASP A 234 -58.06 -13.05 -18.09
#